data_AF-A0A1W1VXI9-F1
#
_entry.id   AF-A0A1W1VXI9-F1
#
_cell.length_a   1.000
_cell.length_b   1.000
_cell.length_c   1.000
_cell.angle_alpha   90.00
_cell.angle_beta   90.00
_cell.angle_gamma   90.00
#
_symmetry.space_group_name_H-M   'P 1'
#
loop_
_entity.id
_entity.type
_entity.pdbx_description
1 polymer ?
#
loop_
_entity_poly.entity_id
_entity_poly.type
_entity_poly.pdbx_seq_one_letter_code
_entity_poly.pdbx_strand_id
1 'polypeptide(L)' 'MPLDQDIQRCIDQCTSLAQRIRNLSNGLVDHRARYALAEASRYMEMCIHGCLDAKEFVKG' A
#
# COMPACT_ATOMS: atom_id res chain seq x y z
N MET A 1 2.18 -17.46 13.76
CA MET A 1 1.59 -16.18 14.23
C MET A 1 0.10 -16.27 14.00
N PRO A 2 -0.74 -15.60 14.80
CA PRO A 2 -2.18 -15.51 14.53
C PRO A 2 -2.41 -14.83 13.19
N LEU A 3 -3.27 -15.40 12.35
CA LEU A 3 -3.60 -14.90 11.01
C LEU A 3 -3.99 -13.41 11.01
N ASP A 4 -4.72 -12.96 12.04
CA ASP A 4 -5.09 -11.56 12.25
C ASP A 4 -3.86 -10.62 12.38
N GLN A 5 -2.81 -11.06 13.08
CA GLN A 5 -1.57 -10.27 13.23
C GLN A 5 -0.81 -10.17 11.90
N ASP A 6 -0.84 -11.21 11.08
CA ASP A 6 -0.20 -11.21 9.77
C ASP A 6 -0.97 -10.32 8.77
N ILE A 7 -2.30 -10.31 8.84
CA ILE A 7 -3.16 -9.40 8.06
C ILE A 7 -2.95 -7.94 8.50
N GLN A 8 -2.87 -7.67 9.80
CA GLN A 8 -2.57 -6.30 10.26
C GLN A 8 -1.20 -5.85 9.80
N ARG A 9 -0.19 -6.73 9.83
CA ARG A 9 1.15 -6.44 9.29
C ARG A 9 1.12 -6.14 7.79
N CYS A 10 0.30 -6.85 7.01
CA CYS A 10 0.06 -6.58 5.58
C CYS A 10 -0.44 -5.15 5.36
N ILE A 11 -1.47 -4.75 6.12
CA ILE A 11 -2.04 -3.39 6.07
C ILE A 11 -0.99 -2.34 6.40
N ASP A 12 -0.23 -2.53 7.48
CA ASP A 12 0.75 -1.57 7.96
C ASP A 12 1.92 -1.40 6.96
N GLN A 13 2.39 -2.51 6.40
CA GLN A 13 3.47 -2.52 5.38
C GLN A 13 3.02 -1.80 4.11
N CYS A 14 1.83 -2.11 3.59
CA CYS A 14 1.33 -1.48 2.38
C CYS A 14 0.99 -0.01 2.58
N THR A 15 0.47 0.37 3.74
CA THR A 15 0.25 1.77 4.09
C THR A 15 1.57 2.55 4.21
N SER A 16 2.58 1.98 4.87
CA SER A 16 3.89 2.62 5.01
C SER A 16 4.58 2.83 3.66
N LEU A 17 4.53 1.83 2.78
CA LEU A 17 5.14 1.93 1.45
C LEU A 17 4.37 2.92 0.54
N ALA A 18 3.04 2.97 0.64
CA ALA A 18 2.23 3.98 -0.05
C ALA A 18 2.63 5.41 0.36
N GLN A 19 2.82 5.66 1.66
CA GLN A 19 3.28 6.95 2.17
C GLN A 19 4.68 7.31 1.65
N ARG A 20 5.61 6.34 1.60
CA ARG A 20 6.95 6.56 1.04
C ARG A 20 6.89 6.95 -0.44
N ILE A 21 6.07 6.26 -1.24
CA ILE A 21 5.89 6.57 -2.66
C ILE A 21 5.32 7.98 -2.85
N ARG A 22 4.31 8.37 -2.06
CA ARG A 22 3.74 9.72 -2.09
C ARG A 22 4.80 10.79 -1.77
N ASN A 23 5.58 10.57 -0.72
CA ASN A 23 6.65 11.50 -0.33
C ASN A 23 7.73 11.63 -1.41
N LEU A 24 8.12 10.53 -2.05
CA LEU A 24 9.05 10.54 -3.18
C LEU A 24 8.45 11.30 -4.38
N SER A 25 7.19 11.03 -4.73
CA SER A 25 6.52 11.67 -5.86
C SER A 25 6.43 13.19 -5.72
N ASN A 26 6.14 13.66 -4.51
CA ASN A 26 6.10 15.10 -4.20
C ASN A 26 7.47 15.78 -4.34
N GLY A 27 8.57 15.05 -4.14
CA GLY A 27 9.94 15.56 -4.25
C GLY A 27 10.52 15.50 -5.67
N LEU A 28 9.88 14.80 -6.60
CA LEU A 28 10.39 14.68 -7.98
C LEU A 28 9.97 15.87 -8.83
N VAL A 29 10.90 16.39 -9.63
CA VAL A 29 10.64 17.39 -10.67
C VAL A 29 10.37 16.73 -12.02
N ASP A 30 10.92 15.54 -12.25
CA ASP A 30 10.80 14.79 -13.50
C ASP A 30 9.40 14.15 -13.69
N HIS A 31 8.77 14.43 -14.83
CA HIS A 31 7.42 13.97 -15.14
C HIS A 31 7.33 12.45 -15.37
N ARG A 32 8.35 11.82 -15.94
CA ARG A 32 8.35 10.38 -16.22
C ARG A 32 8.46 9.59 -14.91
N ALA A 33 9.33 10.02 -14.01
CA ALA A 33 9.50 9.44 -12.70
C ALA A 33 8.24 9.62 -11.83
N ARG A 34 7.55 10.77 -11.92
CA ARG A 34 6.23 10.97 -11.30
C ARG A 34 5.17 9.99 -11.82
N TYR A 35 5.14 9.73 -13.13
CA TYR A 35 4.19 8.77 -13.70
C TYR A 35 4.43 7.34 -13.19
N ALA A 36 5.69 6.90 -13.17
CA ALA A 36 6.06 5.60 -12.62
C ALA A 36 5.67 5.45 -11.13
N LEU A 37 5.81 6.53 -10.34
CA LEU A 37 5.37 6.52 -8.94
C LEU A 37 3.85 6.59 -8.78
N ALA A 38 3.13 7.22 -9.71
CA ALA A 38 1.67 7.19 -9.72
C ALA A 38 1.15 5.77 -9.99
N GLU A 39 1.77 5.05 -10.93
CA GLU A 39 1.47 3.64 -11.17
C GLU A 39 1.80 2.77 -9.95
N ALA A 40 2.96 2.98 -9.32
CA ALA A 40 3.29 2.32 -8.06
C ALA A 40 2.28 2.60 -6.95
N SER A 41 1.75 3.83 -6.86
CA SER A 41 0.71 4.20 -5.90
C SER A 41 -0.57 3.39 -6.10
N ARG A 42 -0.98 3.16 -7.36
CA ARG A 42 -2.14 2.31 -7.68
C ARG A 42 -1.96 0.88 -7.16
N TYR A 43 -0.78 0.30 -7.34
CA TYR A 43 -0.49 -1.04 -6.83
C TYR A 43 -0.53 -1.10 -5.29
N MET A 44 -0.14 -0.01 -4.61
CA MET A 44 -0.25 0.04 -3.16
C MET A 44 -1.70 0.12 -2.67
N GLU A 45 -2.56 0.84 -3.38
CA GLU A 45 -4.00 0.86 -3.08
C GLU A 45 -4.60 -0.54 -3.22
N MET A 46 -4.27 -1.25 -4.30
CA MET A 46 -4.68 -2.65 -4.48
C MET A 46 -4.18 -3.56 -3.34
N CYS A 47 -2.95 -3.38 -2.89
CA CYS A 47 -2.44 -4.15 -1.74
C CYS A 47 -3.26 -3.88 -0.48
N ILE A 48 -3.50 -2.61 -0.14
CA ILE A 48 -4.25 -2.24 1.07
C ILE A 48 -5.65 -2.84 1.02
N HIS A 49 -6.35 -2.72 -0.12
CA HIS A 49 -7.66 -3.32 -0.31
C HIS A 49 -7.63 -4.84 -0.12
N GLY A 50 -6.68 -5.54 -0.73
CA GLY A 50 -6.56 -6.99 -0.56
C GLY A 50 -6.32 -7.42 0.90
N CYS A 51 -5.49 -6.69 1.66
CA CYS A 51 -5.30 -7.00 3.07
C CYS A 51 -6.58 -6.71 3.91
N LEU A 52 -7.32 -5.64 3.58
CA LEU A 52 -8.57 -5.29 4.25
C LEU A 52 -9.67 -6.32 3.97
N ASP A 53 -9.80 -6.75 2.72
CA ASP A 53 -10.76 -7.80 2.33
C ASP A 53 -10.47 -9.08 3.11
N ALA A 54 -9.20 -9.50 3.18
CA ALA A 54 -8.78 -10.65 4.00
C ALA A 54 -9.12 -10.47 5.48
N LYS A 55 -9.00 -9.25 6.02
CA LYS A 55 -9.36 -8.94 7.41
C LYS A 55 -10.85 -9.13 7.66
N GLU A 56 -11.69 -8.71 6.73
CA GLU A 56 -13.14 -8.88 6.83
C GLU A 56 -13.54 -10.36 6.70
N PHE A 57 -12.89 -11.13 5.83
CA PHE A 57 -13.10 -12.58 5.72
C PHE A 57 -12.77 -13.35 7.01
N VAL A 58 -11.78 -12.91 7.78
CA VAL A 58 -11.37 -13.60 9.02
C VAL A 58 -12.25 -13.20 10.22
N LYS A 59 -12.97 -12.07 10.13
CA LYS A 59 -13.94 -11.64 11.15
C LYS A 59 -15.32 -12.30 11.00
N GLY A 60 -15.67 -12.75 9.78
CA GLY A 60 -16.92 -13.46 9.47
C GLY A 60 -16.83 -14.95 9.72
#